data_AF-A0A7Z9RXN6-F1
#
_entry.id   AF-A0A7Z9RXN6-F1
#
_cell.length_a   1.000
_cell.length_b   1.000
_cell.length_c   1.000
_cell.angle_alpha   90.00
_cell.angle_beta   90.00
_cell.angle_gamma   90.00
#
_symmetry.space_group_name_H-M   'P 1'
#
loop_
_entity.id
_entity.type
_entity.pdbx_description
1 polymer ?
#
loop_
_entity_poly.entity_id
_entity_poly.type
_entity_poly.pdbx_seq_one_letter_code
_entity_poly.pdbx_strand_id
1 'polypeptide(L)' 'MRRFLLIVLPMGLVGLVAGPVIGMLIVEYSYDDPNSFGAAEGGFVGFLYGLYIGPPVGLVLGVLLALVASKK' A
#
# COMPACT_ATOMS: atom_id res chain seq x y z
N MET A 1 -15.05 -16.42 12.07
CA MET A 1 -14.24 -16.52 10.83
C MET A 1 -14.78 -15.69 9.66
N ARG A 2 -16.06 -15.81 9.25
CA ARG A 2 -16.59 -15.06 8.09
C ARG A 2 -16.43 -13.53 8.18
N ARG A 3 -16.76 -12.92 9.33
CA ARG A 3 -16.59 -11.46 9.55
C ARG A 3 -15.12 -11.00 9.52
N PHE A 4 -14.20 -11.85 9.99
CA PHE A 4 -12.77 -11.55 9.98
C PHE A 4 -12.23 -11.48 8.54
N LEU A 5 -12.55 -12.49 7.72
CA LEU A 5 -12.18 -12.52 6.31
C LEU A 5 -12.77 -11.35 5.51
N LEU A 6 -14.00 -10.93 5.84
CA LEU A 6 -14.65 -9.78 5.21
C LEU A 6 -13.94 -8.43 5.47
N ILE A 7 -13.07 -8.36 6.48
CA ILE A 7 -12.27 -7.15 6.78
C ILE A 7 -10.86 -7.31 6.23
N VAL A 8 -10.21 -8.46 6.46
CA VAL A 8 -8.82 -8.68 6.07
C VAL A 8 -8.65 -8.72 4.56
N LEU A 9 -9.55 -9.40 3.83
CA LEU A 9 -9.40 -9.57 2.39
C LEU A 9 -9.49 -8.23 1.63
N PRO A 10 -10.49 -7.35 1.87
CA PRO A 10 -10.50 -6.03 1.24
C PRO A 10 -9.27 -5.19 1.60
N MET A 11 -8.79 -5.25 2.85
CA MET A 11 -7.61 -4.50 3.27
C MET A 11 -6.33 -4.97 2.56
N GLY A 12 -6.19 -6.28 2.32
CA GLY A 12 -5.12 -6.81 1.48
C GLY A 12 -5.19 -6.29 0.03
N LEU A 13 -6.40 -6.23 -0.56
CA LEU A 13 -6.62 -5.67 -1.90
C LEU A 13 -6.32 -4.16 -1.95
N VAL A 14 -6.72 -3.42 -0.92
CA VAL A 14 -6.36 -2.00 -0.79
C VAL A 14 -4.84 -1.84 -0.74
N GLY A 15 -4.14 -2.65 0.06
CA GLY A 15 -2.67 -2.65 0.09
C GLY A 15 -2.04 -2.96 -1.27
N LEU A 16 -2.60 -3.92 -2.01
CA LEU A 16 -2.14 -4.29 -3.35
C LEU A 16 -2.28 -3.15 -4.38
N VAL A 17 -3.37 -2.39 -4.32
CA VAL A 17 -3.65 -1.32 -5.29
C VAL A 17 -3.03 0.01 -4.86
N ALA A 18 -3.21 0.39 -3.60
CA ALA A 18 -2.75 1.67 -3.08
C ALA A 18 -1.24 1.68 -2.82
N GLY A 19 -0.65 0.55 -2.41
CA GLY A 19 0.78 0.43 -2.14
C GLY A 19 1.67 0.91 -3.29
N PRO A 20 1.51 0.38 -4.52
CA PRO A 20 2.27 0.82 -5.68
C PRO A 20 2.11 2.31 -5.98
N VAL A 21 0.87 2.82 -5.93
CA VAL A 21 0.59 4.24 -6.23
C VAL A 21 1.25 5.15 -5.19
N ILE A 22 1.10 4.82 -3.90
CA ILE A 22 1.71 5.60 -2.81
C ILE A 22 3.24 5.53 -2.89
N GLY A 23 3.81 4.35 -3.14
CA GLY A 23 5.26 4.17 -3.29
C GLY A 23 5.83 4.99 -4.44
N MET A 24 5.16 5.01 -5.59
CA MET A 24 5.52 5.86 -6.74
C MET A 24 5.53 7.33 -6.36
N LEU A 25 4.41 7.83 -5.80
CA LEU A 25 4.26 9.23 -5.44
C LEU A 25 5.28 9.68 -4.38
N ILE A 26 5.59 8.85 -3.38
CA ILE A 26 6.61 9.18 -2.38
C ILE A 26 7.96 9.45 -3.05
N VAL A 27 8.38 8.56 -3.96
CA VAL A 27 9.71 8.68 -4.58
C VAL A 27 9.72 9.81 -5.60
N GLU A 28 8.72 9.92 -6.46
CA GLU A 28 8.62 10.96 -7.50
C GLU A 28 8.63 12.37 -6.88
N TYR A 29 7.90 12.58 -5.78
CA TYR A 29 7.86 13.86 -5.06
C TYR A 29 9.03 14.08 -4.08
N SER A 30 9.96 13.13 -3.99
CA SER A 30 11.22 13.34 -3.26
C SER A 30 12.31 14.01 -4.11
N TYR A 31 12.09 14.15 -5.42
CA TYR A 31 12.97 14.90 -6.32
C TYR A 31 12.66 16.40 -6.30
N ASP A 32 13.67 17.23 -6.57
CA ASP A 32 13.51 18.69 -6.66
C ASP A 32 12.57 19.11 -7.81
N ASP A 33 12.60 18.37 -8.93
CA ASP A 33 11.65 18.51 -10.03
C ASP A 33 10.94 17.16 -10.29
N PRO A 34 9.65 17.03 -9.92
CA PRO A 34 8.89 15.80 -10.08
C PRO A 34 8.56 15.46 -11.53
N ASN A 35 8.74 16.40 -12.47
CA ASN A 35 8.52 16.14 -13.91
C ASN A 35 9.82 15.75 -14.63
N SER A 36 10.93 15.65 -13.91
CA SER A 36 12.21 15.25 -14.49
C SER A 36 12.22 13.77 -14.88
N PHE A 37 13.07 13.41 -15.84
CA PHE A 37 13.27 12.02 -16.23
C PHE A 37 13.71 11.14 -15.05
N GLY A 38 14.57 11.67 -14.17
CA GLY A 38 15.01 10.96 -12.97
C GLY A 38 13.87 10.72 -11.97
N ALA A 39 12.93 11.65 -11.85
CA ALA A 39 11.74 11.47 -11.01
C ALA A 39 10.81 10.37 -11.55
N ALA A 40 10.67 10.25 -12.87
CA ALA A 40 9.88 9.18 -13.50
C ALA A 40 10.52 7.79 -13.28
N GLU A 41 11.83 7.66 -13.46
CA GLU A 41 12.56 6.40 -13.18
C GLU A 41 12.51 6.04 -11.69
N GLY A 42 12.76 7.02 -10.81
CA GLY A 42 12.64 6.85 -9.36
C GLY A 42 11.22 6.46 -8.94
N GLY A 43 10.21 7.13 -9.50
CA GLY A 43 8.79 6.81 -9.29
C GLY A 43 8.46 5.37 -9.69
N PHE A 44 8.99 4.87 -10.80
CA PHE A 44 8.80 3.46 -11.17
C PHE A 44 9.44 2.49 -10.17
N VAL A 45 10.62 2.81 -9.64
CA VAL A 45 11.24 2.03 -8.55
C VAL A 45 10.35 2.08 -7.29
N GLY A 46 9.85 3.25 -6.93
CA GLY A 46 8.88 3.45 -5.85
C GLY A 46 7.62 2.62 -6.02
N PHE A 47 7.10 2.52 -7.25
CA PHE A 47 5.97 1.67 -7.59
C PHE A 47 6.25 0.19 -7.27
N LEU A 48 7.41 -0.33 -7.68
CA LEU A 48 7.79 -1.73 -7.44
C LEU A 48 7.96 -2.03 -5.95
N TYR A 49 8.59 -1.13 -5.20
CA TYR A 49 8.66 -1.26 -3.74
C TYR A 49 7.28 -1.18 -3.09
N GLY A 50 6.42 -0.27 -3.56
CA GLY A 50 5.04 -0.15 -3.11
C GLY A 50 4.22 -1.42 -3.39
N LEU A 51 4.45 -2.08 -4.53
CA LEU A 51 3.82 -3.36 -4.87
C LEU A 51 4.30 -4.50 -3.96
N TYR A 52 5.58 -4.50 -3.60
CA TYR A 52 6.15 -5.51 -2.70
C TYR A 52 5.65 -5.36 -1.26
N ILE A 53 5.60 -4.13 -0.74
CA ILE A 53 5.34 -3.85 0.68
C ILE A 53 3.84 -3.60 0.95
N GLY A 54 3.10 -3.11 -0.04
CA GLY A 54 1.68 -2.75 0.05
C GLY A 54 0.78 -3.88 0.54
N PRO A 55 0.77 -5.07 -0.10
CA PRO A 55 -0.07 -6.18 0.33
C PRO A 55 0.24 -6.67 1.75
N PRO A 56 1.51 -6.88 2.16
CA PRO A 56 1.85 -7.17 3.56
C PRO A 56 1.29 -6.14 4.55
N VAL A 57 1.45 -4.85 4.28
CA VAL A 57 0.93 -3.77 5.14
C VAL A 57 -0.61 -3.80 5.20
N GLY A 58 -1.27 -3.94 4.05
CA GLY A 58 -2.72 -4.04 3.96
C GLY A 58 -3.27 -5.23 4.77
N LEU A 59 -2.61 -6.39 4.69
CA LEU A 59 -2.98 -7.57 5.47
C LEU A 59 -2.78 -7.35 6.97
N VAL A 60 -1.64 -6.80 7.39
CA VAL A 60 -1.37 -6.51 8.82
C VAL A 60 -2.42 -5.54 9.38
N LEU A 61 -2.70 -4.45 8.68
CA LEU A 61 -3.73 -3.48 9.09
C LEU A 61 -5.12 -4.12 9.10
N GLY A 62 -5.44 -4.95 8.12
CA GLY A 62 -6.69 -5.70 8.07
C GLY A 62 -6.86 -6.62 9.27
N VAL A 63 -5.81 -7.35 9.66
CA VAL A 63 -5.82 -8.23 10.84
C VAL A 63 -6.05 -7.40 12.11
N LEU A 64 -5.32 -6.30 12.29
CA LEU A 64 -5.48 -5.41 13.45
C LEU A 64 -6.91 -4.86 13.55
N LEU A 65 -7.46 -4.37 12.43
CA LEU A 65 -8.84 -3.88 12.37
C LEU A 65 -9.87 -4.96 12.67
N ALA A 66 -9.68 -6.16 12.13
CA ALA A 66 -10.58 -7.28 12.36
C ALA A 66 -10.57 -7.72 13.84
N LEU A 67 -9.40 -7.69 14.49
CA LEU A 67 -9.27 -7.96 15.92
C LEU A 67 -9.96 -6.90 16.77
N VAL A 68 -9.80 -5.62 16.44
CA VAL A 68 -10.47 -4.52 17.15
C VAL A 68 -11.99 -4.59 16.96
N ALA A 69 -12.46 -4.84 15.74
CA ALA A 69 -13.88 -4.96 15.43
C ALA A 69 -14.53 -6.19 16.08
N SER A 70 -13.77 -7.28 16.29
CA SER A 70 -14.27 -8.50 16.94
C SER A 70 -14.34 -8.40 18.47
N LYS A 71 -13.76 -7.36 19.08
CA LYS A 71 -13.89 -7.11 20.53
C LYS A 71 -15.17 -6.35 20.92
N LYS A 72 -15.88 -5.79 19.93
CA LYS A 72 -17.22 -5.21 20.10
C LYS A 72 -18.28 -6.25 19.79
#